data_AF-A0A1N6K561-F1
#
_entry.id   AF-A0A1N6K561-F1
#
_cell.length_a   1.000
_cell.length_b   1.000
_cell.length_c   1.000
_cell.angle_alpha   90.00
_cell.angle_beta   90.00
_cell.angle_gamma   90.00
#
_symmetry.space_group_name_H-M   'P 1'
#
loop_
_entity.id
_entity.type
_entity.pdbx_description
1 polymer ?
#
loop_
_entity_poly.entity_id
_entity_poly.type
_entity_poly.pdbx_seq_one_letter_code
_entity_poly.pdbx_strand_id
1 'polypeptide(L)'
;MMDFIQANLGPAVWCVVVILLAIGAFSFRSTLEFWLNHWKYTFPVLGKTARLSRHGVHGKDGWTDSERTLCGDYNKFISYLTKAEFSKRNEYLAKSDDSGRSPTPLWLLTLLTILVIAEGLGFSYLLGSWMARDGSANTHTLLMVAIVFVLCVIMVFLTHVAGHQLYRSNLVARCRKQWKQDKSQERFSSRKVKLDDDQSVDDGEPDYAQVANRVGTSHSYFMVGLTIAVIIVIAGTSTWMRWSNLNAEQTREAMGMSQGADAGNPFAAANAMPAELVASQKAADDRAKAEESSSTRSEGAAAFITLAVIFVVTQIVGIFGGFAWGFGGRESLAAWKTTKGFNTFEDYNNYYAPFRAIAQSQLENLQKRMAEDADISGKTFSKTFRDYVLEHRNFTDLESGLVRSTAGATAQQPTPGHVASDKPAKVIAAPVAASEEVSTTATIDALVAKVEAESDVARKKELIYGFDEAVRVDVVNAIKLRKERAEKAKLALDSELDDLFKA
;
A
#
# COMPACT_ATOMS: atom_id res chain seq x y z
N MET A 1 -14.04 33.35 -22.09
CA MET A 1 -13.30 32.39 -21.23
C MET A 1 -13.09 32.98 -19.83
N MET A 2 -12.60 34.23 -19.71
CA MET A 2 -12.53 34.95 -18.42
C MET A 2 -13.88 35.02 -17.67
N ASP A 3 -14.99 35.30 -18.38
CA ASP A 3 -16.33 35.31 -17.75
C ASP A 3 -16.79 33.92 -17.28
N PHE A 4 -16.44 32.86 -18.00
CA PHE A 4 -16.71 31.47 -17.60
C PHE A 4 -15.86 31.08 -16.40
N ILE A 5 -14.59 31.49 -16.34
CA ILE A 5 -13.70 31.26 -15.21
C ILE A 5 -14.19 32.04 -13.98
N GLN A 6 -14.59 33.32 -14.13
CA GLN A 6 -15.13 34.11 -13.03
C GLN A 6 -16.47 33.58 -12.51
N ALA A 7 -17.38 33.18 -13.39
CA ALA A 7 -18.68 32.62 -12.99
C ALA A 7 -18.53 31.27 -12.27
N ASN A 8 -17.51 30.49 -12.60
CA ASN A 8 -17.26 29.17 -12.01
C ASN A 8 -16.16 29.16 -10.93
N LEU A 9 -15.53 30.31 -10.64
CA LEU A 9 -14.46 30.42 -9.64
C LEU A 9 -14.98 30.10 -8.23
N GLY A 10 -16.13 30.67 -7.85
CA GLY A 10 -16.77 30.42 -6.56
C GLY A 10 -17.10 28.94 -6.35
N PRO A 11 -17.84 28.30 -7.27
CA PRO A 11 -18.08 26.86 -7.24
C PRO A 11 -16.79 26.02 -7.21
N ALA A 12 -15.77 26.38 -8.00
CA ALA A 12 -14.49 25.67 -8.03
C ALA A 12 -13.75 25.75 -6.69
N VAL A 13 -13.72 26.91 -6.03
CA VAL A 13 -13.14 27.08 -4.70
C VAL A 13 -13.89 26.22 -3.67
N TRP A 14 -15.22 26.23 -3.69
CA TRP A 14 -16.02 25.36 -2.81
C TRP A 14 -15.77 23.88 -3.07
N CYS A 15 -15.63 23.46 -4.33
CA CYS A 15 -15.25 22.09 -4.68
C CYS A 15 -13.88 21.72 -4.09
N VAL A 16 -12.87 22.59 -4.18
CA VAL A 16 -11.55 22.36 -3.56
C VAL A 16 -11.66 22.26 -2.04
N VAL A 17 -12.43 23.15 -1.39
CA VAL A 17 -12.65 23.10 0.07
C VAL A 17 -13.35 21.80 0.47
N VAL A 18 -14.39 21.37 -0.25
CA VAL A 18 -15.08 20.10 0.01
C VAL A 18 -14.15 18.92 -0.20
N ILE A 19 -13.30 18.94 -1.24
CA ILE A 19 -12.28 17.90 -1.46
C ILE A 19 -11.31 17.85 -0.28
N LEU A 20 -10.79 18.99 0.19
CA LEU A 20 -9.89 19.06 1.35
C LEU A 20 -10.57 18.54 2.64
N LEU A 21 -11.83 18.91 2.88
CA LEU A 21 -12.61 18.39 4.02
C LEU A 21 -12.86 16.88 3.89
N ALA A 22 -13.19 16.39 2.70
CA ALA A 22 -13.37 14.97 2.44
C ALA A 22 -12.06 14.19 2.65
N ILE A 23 -10.90 14.76 2.30
CA ILE A 23 -9.58 14.17 2.54
C ILE A 23 -9.23 14.16 4.01
N GLY A 24 -9.52 15.23 4.74
CA GLY A 24 -9.40 15.25 6.19
C GLY A 24 -10.24 14.14 6.82
N ALA A 25 -11.52 14.07 6.45
CA ALA A 25 -12.44 13.03 6.92
C ALA A 25 -11.98 11.61 6.54
N PHE A 26 -11.42 11.43 5.33
CA PHE A 26 -10.91 10.13 4.88
C PHE A 26 -9.60 9.74 5.59
N SER A 27 -8.71 10.71 5.84
CA SER A 27 -7.46 10.49 6.55
C SER A 27 -7.70 10.11 8.01
N PHE A 28 -8.74 10.68 8.64
CA PHE A 28 -9.18 10.34 10.00
C PHE A 28 -10.34 9.35 10.04
N ARG A 29 -10.61 8.65 8.93
CA ARG A 29 -11.79 7.79 8.76
C ARG A 29 -11.95 6.76 9.87
N SER A 30 -10.88 6.06 10.24
CA SER A 30 -10.95 5.03 11.29
C SER A 30 -11.38 5.61 12.64
N THR A 31 -10.87 6.78 13.00
CA THR A 31 -11.21 7.46 14.25
C THR A 31 -12.63 8.00 14.20
N LEU A 32 -13.04 8.61 13.08
CA LEU A 32 -14.41 9.09 12.88
C LEU A 32 -15.42 7.94 12.88
N GLU A 33 -15.14 6.84 12.20
CA GLU A 33 -16.01 5.66 12.18
C GLU A 33 -16.13 5.03 13.56
N PHE A 34 -15.04 4.97 14.34
CA PHE A 34 -15.10 4.56 15.73
C PHE A 34 -16.03 5.47 16.55
N TRP A 35 -15.87 6.80 16.44
CA TRP A 35 -16.71 7.75 17.17
C TRP A 35 -18.17 7.74 16.71
N LEU A 36 -18.43 7.61 15.41
CA LEU A 36 -19.77 7.43 14.88
C LEU A 36 -20.40 6.12 15.36
N ASN A 37 -19.62 5.04 15.40
CA ASN A 37 -20.08 3.77 15.95
C ASN A 37 -20.40 3.93 17.44
N HIS A 38 -19.48 4.51 18.22
CA HIS A 38 -19.72 4.80 19.62
C HIS A 38 -20.98 5.65 19.82
N TRP A 39 -21.18 6.71 19.04
CA TRP A 39 -22.39 7.54 19.11
C TRP A 39 -23.67 6.75 18.83
N LYS A 40 -23.67 5.85 17.84
CA LYS A 40 -24.80 4.94 17.54
C LYS A 40 -25.11 3.98 18.69
N TYR A 41 -24.12 3.55 19.46
CA TYR A 41 -24.31 2.68 20.63
C TYR A 41 -24.78 3.47 21.87
N THR A 42 -24.22 4.66 22.11
CA THR A 42 -24.51 5.50 23.29
C THR A 42 -25.84 6.26 23.21
N PHE A 43 -26.48 6.34 22.05
CA PHE A 43 -27.72 7.13 21.89
C PHE A 43 -28.85 6.62 22.82
N PRO A 44 -29.43 7.47 23.69
CA PRO A 44 -30.21 7.00 24.85
C PRO A 44 -31.54 6.30 24.51
N VAL A 45 -32.19 6.65 23.40
CA VAL A 45 -33.54 6.17 23.06
C VAL A 45 -33.56 5.21 21.85
N LEU A 46 -32.71 5.46 20.86
CA LEU A 46 -32.58 4.66 19.62
C LEU A 46 -31.24 3.93 19.52
N GLY A 47 -30.44 3.93 20.59
CA GLY A 47 -29.10 3.36 20.59
C GLY A 47 -29.13 1.85 20.43
N LYS A 48 -28.13 1.35 19.70
CA LYS A 48 -27.98 -0.09 19.46
C LYS A 48 -27.95 -0.88 20.77
N THR A 49 -27.31 -0.39 21.84
CA THR A 49 -27.23 -1.06 23.15
C THR A 49 -28.61 -1.29 23.77
N ALA A 50 -29.53 -0.32 23.68
CA ALA A 50 -30.89 -0.46 24.21
C ALA A 50 -31.73 -1.50 23.44
N ARG A 51 -31.44 -1.68 22.14
CA ARG A 51 -32.08 -2.70 21.31
C ARG A 51 -31.46 -4.08 21.54
N LEU A 52 -30.13 -4.15 21.61
CA LEU A 52 -29.34 -5.37 21.81
C LEU A 52 -29.58 -5.99 23.20
N SER A 53 -29.84 -5.18 24.24
CA SER A 53 -30.14 -5.72 25.57
C SER A 53 -31.46 -6.50 25.61
N ARG A 54 -32.44 -6.11 24.79
CA ARG A 54 -33.79 -6.71 24.75
C ARG A 54 -33.89 -8.00 23.94
N HIS A 55 -32.88 -8.34 23.13
CA HIS A 55 -32.92 -9.53 22.28
C HIS A 55 -32.17 -10.67 22.99
N GLY A 56 -32.94 -11.65 23.47
CA GLY A 56 -32.46 -12.76 24.29
C GLY A 56 -31.65 -13.80 23.52
N VAL A 57 -30.54 -14.18 24.16
CA VAL A 57 -29.56 -15.27 23.98
C VAL A 57 -29.90 -16.45 23.04
N HIS A 58 -29.14 -16.59 21.94
CA HIS A 58 -28.82 -17.89 21.31
C HIS A 58 -27.31 -18.18 21.31
N GLY A 59 -26.72 -18.28 22.50
CA GLY A 59 -25.29 -18.56 22.66
C GLY A 59 -24.98 -20.00 23.07
N LYS A 60 -24.20 -20.75 22.28
CA LYS A 60 -23.74 -22.12 22.66
C LYS A 60 -22.45 -22.18 23.49
N ASP A 61 -21.72 -21.08 23.68
CA ASP A 61 -20.35 -21.10 24.24
C ASP A 61 -20.10 -20.04 25.35
N GLY A 62 -21.14 -19.68 26.11
CA GLY A 62 -21.04 -18.67 27.16
C GLY A 62 -20.93 -17.21 26.68
N TRP A 63 -21.13 -16.97 25.38
CA TRP A 63 -21.35 -15.64 24.79
C TRP A 63 -22.79 -15.49 24.33
N THR A 64 -23.39 -14.34 24.53
CA THR A 64 -24.65 -13.97 23.88
C THR A 64 -24.40 -13.40 22.48
N ASP A 65 -25.37 -13.54 21.57
CA ASP A 65 -25.26 -12.95 20.22
C ASP A 65 -25.15 -11.42 20.26
N SER A 66 -25.78 -10.81 21.26
CA SER A 66 -25.70 -9.37 21.51
C SER A 66 -24.29 -8.93 21.90
N GLU A 67 -23.61 -9.68 22.78
CA GLU A 67 -22.21 -9.44 23.12
C GLU A 67 -21.30 -9.66 21.91
N ARG A 68 -21.48 -10.76 21.16
CA ARG A 68 -20.69 -11.01 19.94
C ARG A 68 -20.85 -9.90 18.90
N THR A 69 -22.07 -9.38 18.73
CA THR A 69 -22.36 -8.29 17.80
C THR A 69 -21.68 -6.99 18.24
N LEU A 70 -21.79 -6.62 19.52
CA LEU A 70 -21.15 -5.43 20.07
C LEU A 70 -19.63 -5.55 19.97
N CYS A 71 -19.06 -6.66 20.45
CA CYS A 71 -17.62 -6.88 20.42
C CYS A 71 -17.09 -6.95 18.99
N GLY A 72 -17.81 -7.60 18.07
CA GLY A 72 -17.45 -7.63 16.64
C GLY A 72 -17.45 -6.27 15.97
N ASP A 73 -18.38 -5.37 16.33
CA ASP A 73 -18.39 -4.00 15.81
C ASP A 73 -17.23 -3.15 16.36
N TYR A 74 -16.84 -3.33 17.61
CA TYR A 74 -15.69 -2.63 18.20
C TYR A 74 -14.33 -3.22 17.79
N ASN A 75 -14.24 -4.54 17.58
CA ASN A 75 -13.00 -5.24 17.23
C ASN A 75 -12.39 -4.75 15.90
N LYS A 76 -13.21 -4.22 14.99
CA LYS A 76 -12.75 -3.63 13.71
C LYS A 76 -11.81 -2.43 13.89
N PHE A 77 -11.90 -1.74 15.01
CA PHE A 77 -11.16 -0.50 15.28
C PHE A 77 -10.00 -0.69 16.27
N ILE A 78 -10.01 -1.79 17.02
CA ILE A 78 -9.09 -2.02 18.13
C ILE A 78 -8.14 -3.16 17.76
N SER A 79 -6.85 -2.87 17.77
CA SER A 79 -5.84 -3.90 17.49
C SER A 79 -5.30 -4.47 18.80
N TYR A 80 -5.31 -5.80 18.92
CA TYR A 80 -4.65 -6.55 19.99
C TYR A 80 -3.46 -7.29 19.42
N LEU A 81 -2.27 -6.85 19.81
CA LEU A 81 -1.01 -7.47 19.43
C LEU A 81 -0.27 -7.83 20.71
N THR A 82 0.35 -9.01 20.77
CA THR A 82 1.22 -9.34 21.89
C THR A 82 2.56 -8.61 21.76
N LYS A 83 3.31 -8.50 22.87
CA LYS A 83 4.65 -7.88 22.84
C LYS A 83 5.59 -8.60 21.87
N ALA A 84 5.56 -9.94 21.85
CA ALA A 84 6.35 -10.76 20.94
C ALA A 84 5.97 -10.51 19.47
N GLU A 85 4.67 -10.47 19.17
CA GLU A 85 4.16 -10.20 17.82
C GLU A 85 4.49 -8.80 17.31
N PHE A 86 4.46 -7.80 18.21
CA PHE A 86 4.86 -6.44 17.90
C PHE A 86 6.36 -6.38 17.62
N SER A 87 7.18 -6.96 18.52
CA SER A 87 8.63 -6.99 18.39
C SER A 87 9.05 -7.64 17.06
N LYS A 88 8.48 -8.80 16.74
CA LYS A 88 8.73 -9.51 15.48
C LYS A 88 8.48 -8.65 14.24
N ARG A 89 7.36 -7.93 14.21
CA ARG A 89 6.98 -7.07 13.07
C ARG A 89 7.85 -5.82 13.01
N ASN A 90 8.20 -5.25 14.16
CA ASN A 90 9.08 -4.09 14.24
C ASN A 90 10.52 -4.46 13.82
N GLU A 91 10.98 -5.63 14.22
CA GLU A 91 12.28 -6.19 13.83
C GLU A 91 12.34 -6.46 12.33
N TYR A 92 11.26 -6.98 11.74
CA TYR A 92 11.16 -7.11 10.27
C TYR A 92 11.35 -5.74 9.58
N LEU A 93 10.67 -4.70 10.08
CA LEU A 93 10.80 -3.34 9.53
C LEU A 93 12.23 -2.81 9.68
N ALA A 94 12.85 -3.01 10.85
CA ALA A 94 14.24 -2.63 11.10
C ALA A 94 15.22 -3.33 10.17
N LYS A 95 15.14 -4.66 10.07
CA LYS A 95 16.01 -5.47 9.21
C LYS A 95 15.75 -5.28 7.70
N SER A 96 14.63 -4.68 7.33
CA SER A 96 14.35 -4.30 5.93
C SER A 96 14.77 -2.86 5.58
N ASP A 97 15.34 -2.12 6.54
CA ASP A 97 15.64 -0.68 6.45
C ASP A 97 14.40 0.20 6.15
N ASP A 98 13.22 -0.28 6.58
CA ASP A 98 11.94 0.42 6.46
C ASP A 98 11.45 1.00 7.80
N SER A 99 12.28 0.99 8.85
CA SER A 99 11.97 1.62 10.14
C SER A 99 11.64 3.10 9.98
N GLY A 100 10.56 3.55 10.61
CA GLY A 100 10.09 4.94 10.54
C GLY A 100 9.42 5.33 9.21
N ARG A 101 9.36 4.42 8.22
CA ARG A 101 8.62 4.67 6.99
C ARG A 101 7.12 4.51 7.19
N SER A 102 6.36 5.22 6.37
CA SER A 102 4.90 5.14 6.33
C SER A 102 4.43 5.07 4.87
N PRO A 103 3.25 4.49 4.60
CA PRO A 103 2.65 4.57 3.28
C PRO A 103 2.35 6.03 2.92
N THR A 104 2.28 6.33 1.62
CA THR A 104 2.05 7.69 1.14
C THR A 104 0.76 8.26 1.73
N PRO A 105 0.84 9.37 2.48
CA PRO A 105 -0.34 9.93 3.10
C PRO A 105 -1.25 10.52 2.02
N LEU A 106 -2.55 10.32 2.21
CA LEU A 106 -3.57 10.71 1.23
C LEU A 106 -3.60 12.21 0.96
N TRP A 107 -3.28 13.03 1.97
CA TRP A 107 -3.18 14.49 1.82
C TRP A 107 -2.07 14.88 0.84
N LEU A 108 -0.91 14.21 0.88
CA LEU A 108 0.20 14.49 -0.02
C LEU A 108 -0.13 14.05 -1.45
N LEU A 109 -0.73 12.87 -1.60
CA LEU A 109 -1.19 12.38 -2.90
C LEU A 109 -2.18 13.37 -3.54
N THR A 110 -3.07 13.94 -2.74
CA THR A 110 -4.02 14.94 -3.24
C THR A 110 -3.31 16.25 -3.60
N LEU A 111 -2.43 16.75 -2.73
CA LEU A 111 -1.67 17.97 -3.00
C LEU A 111 -0.91 17.85 -4.34
N LEU A 112 -0.21 16.73 -4.54
CA LEU A 112 0.48 16.41 -5.80
C LEU A 112 -0.48 16.36 -6.99
N THR A 113 -1.65 15.74 -6.81
CA THR A 113 -2.67 15.66 -7.86
C THR A 113 -3.18 17.04 -8.26
N ILE A 114 -3.50 17.90 -7.29
CA ILE A 114 -3.95 19.28 -7.53
C ILE A 114 -2.86 20.07 -8.25
N LEU A 115 -1.61 19.93 -7.80
CA LEU A 115 -0.46 20.61 -8.39
C LEU A 115 -0.27 20.22 -9.85
N VAL A 116 -0.30 18.92 -10.16
CA VAL A 116 -0.17 18.40 -11.53
C VAL A 116 -1.37 18.78 -12.41
N ILE A 117 -2.58 18.84 -11.86
CA ILE A 117 -3.76 19.33 -12.60
C ILE A 117 -3.60 20.83 -12.93
N ALA A 118 -3.16 21.65 -11.98
CA ALA A 118 -2.93 23.08 -12.22
C ALA A 118 -1.91 23.30 -13.36
N GLU A 119 -0.85 22.50 -13.39
CA GLU A 119 0.11 22.52 -14.50
C GLU A 119 -0.49 22.01 -15.82
N GLY A 120 -1.28 20.94 -15.75
CA GLY A 120 -2.01 20.41 -16.89
C GLY A 120 -2.90 21.48 -17.52
N LEU A 121 -3.63 22.26 -16.73
CA LEU A 121 -4.44 23.37 -17.22
C LEU A 121 -3.58 24.42 -17.95
N GLY A 122 -2.39 24.73 -17.42
CA GLY A 122 -1.43 25.62 -18.09
C GLY A 122 -0.91 25.09 -19.43
N PHE A 123 -0.87 23.77 -19.62
CA PHE A 123 -0.56 23.12 -20.91
C PHE A 123 -1.78 23.05 -21.83
N SER A 124 -2.96 22.82 -21.26
CA SER A 124 -4.23 22.69 -22.00
C SER A 124 -4.50 23.91 -22.88
N TYR A 125 -4.32 25.13 -22.34
CA TYR A 125 -4.49 26.39 -23.06
C TYR A 125 -3.75 26.43 -24.41
N LEU A 126 -2.58 25.82 -24.49
CA LEU A 126 -1.76 25.79 -25.70
C LEU A 126 -2.18 24.71 -26.69
N LEU A 127 -2.60 23.54 -26.19
CA LEU A 127 -3.15 22.51 -27.06
C LEU A 127 -4.42 22.99 -27.76
N GLY A 128 -5.22 23.81 -27.08
CA GLY A 128 -6.44 24.40 -27.64
C GLY A 128 -6.19 25.26 -28.89
N SER A 129 -5.07 25.99 -28.97
CA SER A 129 -4.77 26.81 -30.15
C SER A 129 -4.31 25.98 -31.36
N TRP A 130 -3.74 24.78 -31.12
CA TRP A 130 -3.21 23.92 -32.18
C TRP A 130 -4.22 22.88 -32.70
N MET A 131 -5.15 22.41 -31.86
CA MET A 131 -6.23 21.49 -32.25
C MET A 131 -7.35 22.15 -33.07
N ALA A 132 -7.24 23.44 -33.36
CA ALA A 132 -8.25 24.29 -33.98
C ALA A 132 -8.40 24.08 -35.51
N ARG A 133 -8.83 22.88 -35.95
CA ARG A 133 -9.18 22.69 -37.38
C ARG A 133 -10.63 22.29 -37.68
N ASP A 134 -11.31 21.43 -36.91
CA ASP A 134 -12.68 21.00 -37.28
C ASP A 134 -13.61 20.63 -36.09
N GLY A 135 -14.22 21.62 -35.42
CA GLY A 135 -15.21 21.37 -34.36
C GLY A 135 -15.75 22.64 -33.69
N SER A 136 -16.84 22.55 -32.91
CA SER A 136 -17.37 23.69 -32.16
C SER A 136 -16.45 24.05 -30.98
N ALA A 137 -16.35 25.34 -30.64
CA ALA A 137 -15.46 25.84 -29.58
C ALA A 137 -15.68 25.15 -28.21
N ASN A 138 -16.93 24.78 -27.89
CA ASN A 138 -17.26 24.05 -26.67
C ASN A 138 -16.72 22.60 -26.69
N THR A 139 -16.86 21.90 -27.82
CA THR A 139 -16.36 20.52 -27.98
C THR A 139 -14.83 20.48 -27.87
N HIS A 140 -14.15 21.48 -28.44
CA HIS A 140 -12.69 21.62 -28.35
C HIS A 140 -12.21 21.82 -26.92
N THR A 141 -12.86 22.72 -26.18
CA THR A 141 -12.50 23.01 -24.78
C THR A 141 -12.67 21.76 -23.91
N LEU A 142 -13.76 21.01 -24.11
CA LEU A 142 -14.02 19.78 -23.37
C LEU A 142 -12.98 18.70 -23.70
N LEU A 143 -12.70 18.48 -24.98
CA LEU A 143 -11.73 17.48 -25.43
C LEU A 143 -10.30 17.79 -24.94
N MET A 144 -9.91 19.07 -24.97
CA MET A 144 -8.63 19.57 -24.46
C MET A 144 -8.47 19.28 -22.96
N VAL A 145 -9.48 19.62 -22.15
CA VAL A 145 -9.48 19.35 -20.71
C VAL A 145 -9.42 17.83 -20.44
N ALA A 146 -10.17 17.03 -21.21
CA ALA A 146 -10.19 15.58 -21.06
C ALA A 146 -8.83 14.92 -21.33
N ILE A 147 -8.16 15.29 -22.44
CA ILE A 147 -6.83 14.77 -22.79
C ILE A 147 -5.81 15.11 -21.71
N VAL A 148 -5.80 16.37 -21.28
CA VAL A 148 -4.86 16.84 -20.25
C VAL A 148 -5.09 16.14 -18.91
N PHE A 149 -6.34 15.95 -18.51
CA PHE A 149 -6.67 15.24 -17.28
C PHE A 149 -6.11 13.81 -17.29
N VAL A 150 -6.26 13.08 -18.41
CA VAL A 150 -5.70 11.73 -18.57
C VAL A 150 -4.17 11.75 -18.46
N LEU A 151 -3.50 12.72 -19.10
CA LEU A 151 -2.05 12.87 -18.99
C LEU A 151 -1.61 13.14 -17.54
N CYS A 152 -2.32 14.01 -16.81
CA CYS A 152 -2.04 14.28 -15.40
C CYS A 152 -2.12 13.02 -14.53
N VAL A 153 -3.16 12.21 -14.69
CA VAL A 153 -3.34 10.94 -13.93
C VAL A 153 -2.19 9.98 -14.20
N ILE A 154 -1.82 9.81 -15.48
CA ILE A 154 -0.70 8.95 -15.87
C ILE A 154 0.61 9.46 -15.27
N MET A 155 0.86 10.77 -15.30
CA MET A 155 2.07 11.38 -14.74
C MET A 155 2.19 11.21 -13.24
N VAL A 156 1.11 11.41 -12.47
CA VAL A 156 1.10 11.18 -11.02
C VAL A 156 1.43 9.72 -10.71
N PHE A 157 0.86 8.77 -11.46
CA PHE A 157 1.16 7.35 -11.28
C PHE A 157 2.62 7.03 -11.62
N LEU A 158 3.12 7.48 -12.77
CA LEU A 158 4.50 7.22 -13.22
C LEU A 158 5.55 7.81 -12.29
N THR A 159 5.33 9.04 -11.80
CA THR A 159 6.26 9.69 -10.85
C THR A 159 6.28 8.97 -9.51
N HIS A 160 5.12 8.56 -8.99
CA HIS A 160 5.04 7.80 -7.74
C HIS A 160 5.72 6.43 -7.85
N VAL A 161 5.43 5.67 -8.92
CA VAL A 161 6.06 4.36 -9.15
C VAL A 161 7.56 4.48 -9.39
N ALA A 162 8.01 5.50 -10.12
CA ALA A 162 9.43 5.78 -10.30
C ALA A 162 10.12 6.07 -8.97
N GLY A 163 9.52 6.88 -8.10
CA GLY A 163 10.05 7.15 -6.77
C GLY A 163 10.19 5.89 -5.91
N HIS A 164 9.17 5.05 -5.90
CA HIS A 164 9.19 3.78 -5.18
C HIS A 164 10.29 2.84 -5.71
N GLN A 165 10.42 2.73 -7.03
CA GLN A 165 11.46 1.93 -7.67
C GLN A 165 12.86 2.49 -7.37
N LEU A 166 13.03 3.82 -7.40
CA LEU A 166 14.28 4.49 -7.10
C LEU A 166 14.74 4.17 -5.68
N TYR A 167 13.84 4.23 -4.69
CA TYR A 167 14.17 3.87 -3.31
C TYR A 167 14.64 2.43 -3.21
N ARG A 168 13.82 1.47 -3.67
CA ARG A 168 14.13 0.04 -3.57
C ARG A 168 15.45 -0.30 -4.28
N SER A 169 15.68 0.27 -5.46
CA SER A 169 16.90 0.03 -6.23
C SER A 169 18.14 0.64 -5.58
N ASN A 170 18.02 1.82 -4.97
CA ASN A 170 19.11 2.43 -4.20
C ASN A 170 19.43 1.64 -2.94
N LEU A 171 18.42 1.07 -2.27
CA LEU A 171 18.60 0.18 -1.13
C LEU A 171 19.42 -1.06 -1.52
N VAL A 172 19.01 -1.75 -2.58
CA VAL A 172 19.74 -2.92 -3.10
C VAL A 172 21.15 -2.56 -3.58
N ALA A 173 21.32 -1.40 -4.24
CA ALA A 173 22.64 -0.93 -4.67
C ALA A 173 23.57 -0.65 -3.48
N ARG A 174 23.03 -0.10 -2.38
CA ARG A 174 23.76 0.13 -1.14
C ARG A 174 24.18 -1.19 -0.49
N CYS A 175 23.26 -2.16 -0.37
CA CYS A 175 23.58 -3.49 0.12
C CYS A 175 24.67 -4.17 -0.73
N ARG A 176 24.60 -4.06 -2.06
CA ARG A 176 25.63 -4.60 -2.97
C ARG A 176 26.98 -3.91 -2.78
N LYS A 177 27.00 -2.60 -2.50
CA LYS A 177 28.24 -1.87 -2.21
C LYS A 177 28.88 -2.34 -0.90
N GLN A 178 28.07 -2.51 0.15
CA GLN A 178 28.53 -3.05 1.44
C GLN A 178 29.03 -4.48 1.30
N TRP A 179 28.30 -5.34 0.58
CA TRP A 179 28.76 -6.69 0.24
C TRP A 179 30.10 -6.70 -0.49
N LYS A 180 30.33 -5.82 -1.47
CA LYS A 180 31.64 -5.76 -2.16
C LYS A 180 32.80 -5.37 -1.25
N GLN A 181 32.52 -4.65 -0.16
CA GLN A 181 33.51 -4.26 0.84
C GLN A 181 33.73 -5.39 1.85
N ASP A 182 32.69 -6.18 2.11
CA ASP A 182 32.73 -7.32 2.99
C ASP A 182 33.22 -8.59 2.25
N LYS A 183 34.36 -9.12 2.66
CA LYS A 183 34.93 -10.33 2.08
C LYS A 183 34.37 -11.63 2.70
N SER A 184 33.39 -11.53 3.60
CA SER A 184 32.81 -12.68 4.30
C SER A 184 31.97 -13.60 3.41
N GLN A 185 31.33 -13.07 2.35
CA GLN A 185 30.46 -13.83 1.47
C GLN A 185 30.94 -13.81 0.02
N GLU A 186 31.09 -14.99 -0.59
CA GLU A 186 31.56 -15.13 -1.97
C GLU A 186 30.58 -14.56 -3.02
N ARG A 187 29.27 -14.56 -2.72
CA ARG A 187 28.22 -14.11 -3.65
C ARG A 187 27.16 -13.28 -2.94
N PHE A 188 26.73 -12.20 -3.60
CA PHE A 188 25.56 -11.44 -3.21
C PHE A 188 24.29 -12.24 -3.49
N SER A 189 23.81 -12.94 -2.47
CA SER A 189 22.61 -13.76 -2.53
C SER A 189 21.61 -13.31 -1.46
N SER A 190 20.34 -13.70 -1.63
CA SER A 190 19.30 -13.44 -0.62
C SER A 190 18.46 -14.68 -0.42
N ARG A 191 18.19 -15.03 0.83
CA ARG A 191 17.09 -15.91 1.24
C ARG A 191 15.79 -15.12 1.30
N LYS A 192 14.63 -15.73 1.07
CA LYS A 192 13.35 -15.05 1.31
C LYS A 192 12.93 -15.25 2.77
N VAL A 193 13.03 -14.20 3.58
CA VAL A 193 12.49 -14.18 4.96
C VAL A 193 11.14 -13.46 4.94
N LYS A 194 10.09 -14.17 5.38
CA LYS A 194 8.73 -13.63 5.48
C LYS A 194 8.50 -13.00 6.85
N LEU A 195 7.43 -12.21 6.97
CA LEU A 195 6.99 -11.59 8.22
C LEU A 195 6.61 -12.63 9.28
N ASP A 196 6.06 -13.76 8.86
CA ASP A 196 5.62 -14.84 9.75
C ASP A 196 6.76 -15.81 10.13
N ASP A 197 7.92 -15.72 9.48
CA ASP A 197 9.09 -16.54 9.83
C ASP A 197 9.75 -16.00 11.11
N ASP A 198 10.56 -16.84 11.77
CA ASP A 198 11.41 -16.37 12.88
C ASP A 198 12.41 -15.34 12.34
N GLN A 199 12.44 -14.16 12.96
CA GLN A 199 13.28 -13.06 12.51
C GLN A 199 14.75 -13.25 12.89
N SER A 200 15.04 -14.11 13.87
CA SER A 200 16.42 -14.37 14.34
C SER A 200 17.26 -15.23 13.38
N VAL A 201 16.64 -15.81 12.34
CA VAL A 201 17.28 -16.72 11.37
C VAL A 201 18.52 -16.13 10.69
N ASP A 202 18.60 -14.81 10.57
CA ASP A 202 19.72 -14.10 9.94
C ASP A 202 20.42 -13.09 10.87
N ASP A 203 20.28 -13.22 12.20
CA ASP A 203 21.00 -12.37 13.18
C ASP A 203 22.52 -12.44 13.06
N GLY A 204 23.04 -13.62 12.70
CA GLY A 204 24.47 -13.83 12.48
C GLY A 204 24.97 -13.33 11.12
N GLU A 205 24.09 -12.89 10.23
CA GLU A 205 24.47 -12.36 8.91
C GLU A 205 24.72 -10.85 8.99
N PRO A 206 25.59 -10.29 8.13
CA PRO A 206 25.81 -8.84 8.07
C PRO A 206 24.53 -8.10 7.66
N ASP A 207 24.41 -6.84 8.08
CA ASP A 207 23.23 -6.00 7.87
C ASP A 207 22.74 -5.96 6.41
N TYR A 208 23.66 -5.86 5.44
CA TYR A 208 23.28 -5.86 4.02
C TYR A 208 22.60 -7.16 3.56
N ALA A 209 22.93 -8.30 4.17
CA ALA A 209 22.34 -9.60 3.86
C ALA A 209 20.94 -9.70 4.50
N GLN A 210 20.77 -9.23 5.74
CA GLN A 210 19.46 -9.16 6.40
C GLN A 210 18.47 -8.30 5.59
N VAL A 211 18.92 -7.16 5.07
CA VAL A 211 18.11 -6.30 4.18
C VAL A 211 17.83 -7.00 2.86
N ALA A 212 18.84 -7.59 2.21
CA ALA A 212 18.66 -8.32 0.95
C ALA A 212 17.69 -9.51 1.11
N ASN A 213 17.65 -10.16 2.27
CA ASN A 213 16.75 -11.27 2.55
C ASN A 213 15.27 -10.84 2.50
N ARG A 214 14.98 -9.61 2.93
CA ARG A 214 13.61 -9.05 2.98
C ARG A 214 13.23 -8.28 1.71
N VAL A 215 14.18 -7.59 1.07
CA VAL A 215 13.99 -6.71 -0.12
C VAL A 215 14.25 -7.43 -1.46
N GLY A 216 15.20 -8.35 -1.47
CA GLY A 216 15.74 -9.03 -2.65
C GLY A 216 17.03 -8.41 -3.20
N THR A 217 17.66 -9.07 -4.17
CA THR A 217 18.95 -8.67 -4.78
C THR A 217 18.83 -7.96 -6.12
N SER A 218 17.63 -7.94 -6.72
CA SER A 218 17.38 -7.32 -8.02
C SER A 218 17.15 -5.81 -7.87
N HIS A 219 17.96 -5.00 -8.55
CA HIS A 219 17.71 -3.57 -8.73
C HIS A 219 17.30 -3.28 -10.18
N SER A 220 16.45 -2.27 -10.39
CA SER A 220 16.05 -1.82 -11.72
C SER A 220 15.71 -0.33 -11.68
N TYR A 221 16.14 0.41 -12.68
CA TYR A 221 15.82 1.85 -12.83
C TYR A 221 14.92 2.09 -14.05
N PHE A 222 14.22 1.05 -14.53
CA PHE A 222 13.42 1.13 -15.76
C PHE A 222 12.30 2.17 -15.68
N MET A 223 11.46 2.15 -14.63
CA MET A 223 10.38 3.11 -14.47
C MET A 223 10.93 4.51 -14.19
N VAL A 224 12.06 4.63 -13.49
CA VAL A 224 12.76 5.92 -13.32
C VAL A 224 13.18 6.50 -14.67
N GLY A 225 13.84 5.70 -15.51
CA GLY A 225 14.27 6.11 -16.84
C GLY A 225 13.10 6.44 -17.77
N LEU A 226 12.04 5.60 -17.75
CA LEU A 226 10.81 5.85 -18.51
C LEU A 226 10.14 7.16 -18.09
N THR A 227 9.97 7.39 -16.78
CA THR A 227 9.35 8.61 -16.26
C THR A 227 10.19 9.84 -16.63
N ILE A 228 11.51 9.80 -16.48
CA ILE A 228 12.38 10.92 -16.90
C ILE A 228 12.26 11.17 -18.40
N ALA A 229 12.23 10.13 -19.23
CA ALA A 229 12.05 10.28 -20.68
C ALA A 229 10.70 10.92 -21.02
N VAL A 230 9.62 10.49 -20.37
CA VAL A 230 8.28 11.09 -20.55
C VAL A 230 8.26 12.56 -20.11
N ILE A 231 8.88 12.90 -18.98
CA ILE A 231 9.01 14.28 -18.50
C ILE A 231 9.73 15.14 -19.54
N ILE A 232 10.85 14.67 -20.08
CA ILE A 232 11.62 15.39 -21.11
C ILE A 232 10.80 15.59 -22.38
N VAL A 233 10.09 14.55 -22.83
CA VAL A 233 9.24 14.63 -24.03
C VAL A 233 8.10 15.63 -23.84
N ILE A 234 7.40 15.59 -22.70
CA ILE A 234 6.30 16.52 -22.41
C ILE A 234 6.83 17.95 -22.25
N ALA A 235 7.91 18.14 -21.49
CA ALA A 235 8.51 19.47 -21.30
C ALA A 235 9.02 20.06 -22.61
N GLY A 236 9.68 19.25 -23.45
CA GLY A 236 10.15 19.65 -24.77
C GLY A 236 9.00 20.01 -25.71
N THR A 237 7.98 19.15 -25.80
CA THR A 237 6.81 19.38 -26.65
C THR A 237 6.02 20.62 -26.21
N SER A 238 5.83 20.80 -24.90
CA SER A 238 5.18 21.98 -24.32
C SER A 238 5.95 23.27 -24.62
N THR A 239 7.28 23.26 -24.44
CA THR A 239 8.13 24.43 -24.71
C THR A 239 8.12 24.78 -26.20
N TRP A 240 8.18 23.77 -27.05
CA TRP A 240 8.10 23.95 -28.50
C TRP A 240 6.75 24.52 -28.94
N MET A 241 5.63 24.01 -28.41
CA MET A 241 4.29 24.54 -28.69
C MET A 241 4.16 26.00 -28.27
N ARG A 242 4.67 26.36 -27.08
CA ARG A 242 4.72 27.75 -26.59
C ARG A 242 5.50 28.66 -27.52
N TRP A 243 6.69 28.21 -27.93
CA TRP A 243 7.54 28.95 -28.86
C TRP A 243 6.87 29.14 -30.23
N SER A 244 6.25 28.09 -30.76
CA SER A 244 5.54 28.14 -32.04
C SER A 244 4.34 29.10 -32.00
N ASN A 245 3.58 29.09 -30.90
CA ASN A 245 2.42 29.98 -30.74
C ASN A 245 2.84 31.46 -30.69
N LEU A 246 3.91 31.79 -29.95
CA LEU A 246 4.46 33.15 -29.91
C LEU A 246 4.90 33.62 -31.29
N ASN A 247 5.61 32.78 -32.06
CA ASN A 247 6.02 33.14 -33.43
C ASN A 247 4.80 33.34 -34.35
N ALA A 248 3.72 32.56 -34.18
CA ALA A 248 2.51 32.68 -34.97
C ALA A 248 1.73 33.98 -34.65
N GLU A 249 1.64 34.36 -33.37
CA GLU A 249 1.03 35.63 -32.94
C GLU A 249 1.80 36.83 -33.50
N GLN A 250 3.14 36.84 -33.35
CA GLN A 250 3.99 37.90 -33.91
C GLN A 250 3.85 38.04 -35.43
N THR A 251 3.75 36.91 -36.15
CA THR A 251 3.56 36.94 -37.61
C THR A 251 2.19 37.53 -37.97
N ARG A 252 1.14 37.22 -37.21
CA ARG A 252 -0.20 37.81 -37.42
C ARG A 252 -0.22 39.30 -37.11
N GLU A 253 0.45 39.75 -36.06
CA GLU A 253 0.57 41.17 -35.72
C GLU A 253 1.35 41.94 -36.79
N ALA A 254 2.48 41.41 -37.27
CA ALA A 254 3.25 42.02 -38.35
C ALA A 254 2.43 42.14 -39.65
N MET A 255 1.65 41.11 -40.00
CA MET A 255 0.75 41.16 -41.16
C MET A 255 -0.43 42.14 -40.95
N GLY A 256 -1.00 42.21 -39.76
CA GLY A 256 -2.08 43.16 -39.42
C GLY A 256 -1.63 44.63 -39.42
N MET A 257 -0.43 44.91 -38.90
CA MET A 257 0.16 46.25 -38.90
C MET A 257 0.48 46.74 -40.32
N SER A 258 0.81 45.83 -41.24
CA SER A 258 1.07 46.17 -42.65
C SER A 258 -0.17 46.65 -43.41
N GLN A 259 -1.38 46.31 -42.95
CA GLN A 259 -2.65 46.77 -43.54
C GLN A 259 -3.16 48.11 -42.95
N GLY A 260 -2.69 48.50 -41.76
CA GLY A 260 -3.13 49.72 -41.07
C GLY A 260 -2.39 51.00 -41.44
N ALA A 261 -1.18 50.89 -42.01
CA ALA A 261 -0.34 52.06 -42.30
C ALA A 261 -0.67 52.77 -43.63
N ASP A 262 -1.35 52.10 -44.57
CA ASP A 262 -1.59 52.62 -45.94
C ASP A 262 -3.06 52.98 -46.23
N ALA A 263 -4.01 52.62 -45.37
CA ALA A 263 -5.44 52.66 -45.70
C ALA A 263 -6.17 53.97 -45.34
N GLY A 264 -5.49 55.03 -44.88
CA GLY A 264 -6.19 56.20 -44.34
C GLY A 264 -5.48 57.55 -44.38
N ASN A 265 -4.35 57.71 -45.08
CA ASN A 265 -3.65 59.00 -45.12
C ASN A 265 -3.94 59.78 -46.43
N PRO A 266 -4.86 60.76 -46.44
CA PRO A 266 -5.19 61.56 -47.62
C PRO A 266 -4.06 62.51 -48.07
N PHE A 267 -2.94 62.58 -47.33
CA PHE A 267 -1.75 63.36 -47.71
C PHE A 267 -0.65 62.53 -48.40
N ALA A 268 -0.81 61.21 -48.54
CA ALA A 268 0.19 60.35 -49.17
C ALA A 268 0.45 60.67 -50.66
N ALA A 269 -0.51 61.33 -51.33
CA ALA A 269 -0.39 61.72 -52.74
C ALA A 269 0.16 63.14 -52.96
N ALA A 270 0.49 63.89 -51.91
CA ALA A 270 0.84 65.31 -52.03
C ALA A 270 2.04 65.71 -51.15
N ASN A 271 3.18 65.06 -51.35
CA ASN A 271 4.52 65.67 -51.28
C ASN A 271 5.57 64.57 -51.53
N ALA A 272 6.34 64.72 -52.61
CA ALA A 272 7.47 63.86 -52.91
C ALA A 272 8.57 64.10 -51.86
N MET A 273 8.53 63.35 -50.76
CA MET A 273 9.63 63.33 -49.80
C MET A 273 10.90 62.81 -50.50
N PRO A 274 12.08 63.42 -50.29
CA PRO A 274 13.33 62.96 -50.88
C PRO A 274 13.56 61.47 -50.58
N ALA A 275 13.98 60.69 -51.58
CA ALA A 275 14.13 59.24 -51.48
C ALA A 275 15.02 58.78 -50.30
N GLU A 276 15.97 59.61 -49.88
CA GLU A 276 16.87 59.36 -48.75
C GLU A 276 16.17 59.46 -47.38
N LEU A 277 15.17 60.34 -47.24
CA LEU A 277 14.35 60.46 -46.03
C LEU A 277 13.32 59.32 -45.93
N VAL A 278 12.77 58.89 -47.07
CA VAL A 278 11.88 57.71 -47.13
C VAL A 278 12.66 56.43 -46.81
N ALA A 279 13.89 56.29 -47.31
CA ALA A 279 14.74 55.14 -47.02
C ALA A 279 15.20 55.10 -45.56
N SER A 280 15.55 56.25 -44.98
CA SER A 280 15.96 56.32 -43.56
C SER A 280 14.78 56.16 -42.60
N GLN A 281 13.59 56.69 -42.91
CA GLN A 281 12.37 56.42 -42.15
C GLN A 281 11.97 54.95 -42.24
N LYS A 282 12.02 54.34 -43.43
CA LYS A 282 11.76 52.91 -43.60
C LYS A 282 12.76 52.04 -42.84
N ALA A 283 14.05 52.37 -42.88
CA ALA A 283 15.07 51.67 -42.13
C ALA A 283 14.93 51.85 -40.61
N ALA A 284 14.50 53.03 -40.15
CA ALA A 284 14.22 53.31 -38.75
C ALA A 284 12.96 52.58 -38.26
N ASP A 285 11.90 52.54 -39.06
CA ASP A 285 10.67 51.79 -38.78
C ASP A 285 10.91 50.28 -38.81
N ASP A 286 11.69 49.78 -39.76
CA ASP A 286 12.07 48.37 -39.85
C ASP A 286 12.96 47.97 -38.66
N ARG A 287 13.85 48.86 -38.22
CA ARG A 287 14.68 48.65 -37.02
C ARG A 287 13.87 48.72 -35.73
N ALA A 288 12.95 49.68 -35.60
CA ALA A 288 12.07 49.79 -34.44
C ALA A 288 11.15 48.56 -34.34
N LYS A 289 10.59 48.07 -35.45
CA LYS A 289 9.81 46.83 -35.50
C LYS A 289 10.65 45.59 -35.18
N ALA A 290 11.90 45.55 -35.64
CA ALA A 290 12.83 44.47 -35.30
C ALA A 290 13.19 44.48 -33.81
N GLU A 291 13.41 45.66 -33.23
CA GLU A 291 13.74 45.84 -31.82
C GLU A 291 12.54 45.52 -30.92
N GLU A 292 11.33 45.99 -31.26
CA GLU A 292 10.06 45.69 -30.54
C GLU A 292 9.68 44.20 -30.62
N SER A 293 9.75 43.59 -31.81
CA SER A 293 9.49 42.15 -31.95
C SER A 293 10.52 41.29 -31.22
N SER A 294 11.78 41.73 -31.15
CA SER A 294 12.84 41.03 -30.43
C SER A 294 12.69 41.13 -28.91
N SER A 295 12.25 42.29 -28.37
CA SER A 295 12.04 42.48 -26.93
C SER A 295 10.85 41.64 -26.44
N THR A 296 9.69 41.70 -27.12
CA THR A 296 8.51 40.87 -26.80
C THR A 296 8.81 39.38 -26.92
N ARG A 297 9.64 38.98 -27.91
CA ARG A 297 10.06 37.58 -28.06
C ARG A 297 10.88 37.10 -26.86
N SER A 298 11.78 37.94 -26.35
CA SER A 298 12.62 37.61 -25.20
C SER A 298 11.86 37.55 -23.88
N GLU A 299 10.88 38.44 -23.66
CA GLU A 299 10.02 38.43 -22.47
C GLU A 299 9.09 37.20 -22.46
N GLY A 300 8.46 36.89 -23.60
CA GLY A 300 7.62 35.69 -23.74
C GLY A 300 8.41 34.39 -23.55
N ALA A 301 9.65 34.34 -24.05
CA ALA A 301 10.54 33.20 -23.85
C ALA A 301 10.85 32.94 -22.37
N ALA A 302 11.13 34.00 -21.59
CA ALA A 302 11.45 33.90 -20.18
C ALA A 302 10.28 33.32 -19.35
N ALA A 303 9.04 33.75 -19.64
CA ALA A 303 7.84 33.22 -18.98
C ALA A 303 7.64 31.73 -19.29
N PHE A 304 7.86 31.30 -20.54
CA PHE A 304 7.74 29.90 -20.93
C PHE A 304 8.79 29.00 -20.30
N ILE A 305 10.04 29.47 -20.21
CA ILE A 305 11.13 28.77 -19.52
C ILE A 305 10.77 28.61 -18.03
N THR A 306 10.24 29.67 -17.41
CA THR A 306 9.84 29.63 -15.99
C THR A 306 8.77 28.55 -15.74
N LEU A 307 7.74 28.47 -16.58
CA LEU A 307 6.71 27.42 -16.48
C LEU A 307 7.28 26.01 -16.70
N ALA A 308 8.22 25.84 -17.63
CA ALA A 308 8.88 24.56 -17.85
C ALA A 308 9.73 24.13 -16.65
N VAL A 309 10.41 25.07 -15.98
CA VAL A 309 11.17 24.80 -14.76
C VAL A 309 10.25 24.38 -13.61
N ILE A 310 9.13 25.09 -13.41
CA ILE A 310 8.14 24.73 -12.39
C ILE A 310 7.63 23.30 -12.63
N PHE A 311 7.27 22.97 -13.88
CA PHE A 311 6.88 21.61 -14.25
C PHE A 311 7.94 20.57 -13.87
N VAL A 312 9.21 20.79 -14.20
CA VAL A 312 10.26 19.84 -13.81
C VAL A 312 10.37 19.70 -12.29
N VAL A 313 10.28 20.80 -11.55
CA VAL A 313 10.32 20.78 -10.08
C VAL A 313 9.17 19.98 -9.50
N THR A 314 7.94 20.15 -9.98
CA THR A 314 6.79 19.39 -9.46
C THR A 314 6.88 17.91 -9.78
N GLN A 315 7.43 17.53 -10.94
CA GLN A 315 7.70 16.13 -11.25
C GLN A 315 8.77 15.54 -10.32
N ILE A 316 9.80 16.31 -9.95
CA ILE A 316 10.78 15.90 -8.93
C ILE A 316 10.11 15.70 -7.58
N VAL A 317 9.21 16.59 -7.16
CA VAL A 317 8.45 16.42 -5.90
C VAL A 317 7.54 15.18 -5.96
N GLY A 318 6.94 14.88 -7.11
CA GLY A 318 6.17 13.64 -7.32
C GLY A 318 7.02 12.38 -7.15
N ILE A 319 8.22 12.36 -7.75
CA ILE A 319 9.19 11.25 -7.59
C ILE A 319 9.65 11.16 -6.13
N PHE A 320 9.93 12.29 -5.49
CA PHE A 320 10.29 12.33 -4.07
C PHE A 320 9.18 11.77 -3.18
N GLY A 321 7.91 12.06 -3.48
CA GLY A 321 6.75 11.48 -2.80
C GLY A 321 6.72 9.94 -2.89
N GLY A 322 7.02 9.38 -4.05
CA GLY A 322 7.17 7.93 -4.19
C GLY A 322 8.38 7.36 -3.44
N PHE A 323 9.49 8.11 -3.41
CA PHE A 323 10.75 7.70 -2.76
C PHE A 323 10.68 7.72 -1.23
N ALA A 324 10.11 8.78 -0.65
CA ALA A 324 10.06 8.99 0.80
C ALA A 324 9.03 8.08 1.50
N TRP A 325 7.92 7.74 0.83
CA TRP A 325 6.85 6.91 1.39
C TRP A 325 6.73 5.51 0.77
N GLY A 326 7.74 5.11 -0.01
CA GLY A 326 7.84 3.75 -0.55
C GLY A 326 8.45 2.78 0.45
N PHE A 327 7.91 1.56 0.54
CA PHE A 327 8.51 0.45 1.29
C PHE A 327 9.48 -0.35 0.41
N GLY A 328 10.61 -0.78 0.97
CA GLY A 328 11.61 -1.58 0.25
C GLY A 328 11.35 -3.08 0.39
N GLY A 329 11.00 -3.52 1.60
CA GLY A 329 10.76 -4.92 1.93
C GLY A 329 9.46 -5.44 1.34
N ARG A 330 9.44 -6.74 1.01
CA ARG A 330 8.30 -7.39 0.33
C ARG A 330 7.02 -7.37 1.17
N GLU A 331 7.14 -7.43 2.49
CA GLU A 331 6.01 -7.48 3.42
C GLU A 331 6.02 -6.34 4.44
N SER A 332 6.84 -5.29 4.21
CA SER A 332 6.96 -4.14 5.12
C SER A 332 5.66 -3.36 5.25
N LEU A 333 4.87 -3.23 4.19
CA LEU A 333 3.54 -2.61 4.27
C LEU A 333 2.59 -3.41 5.18
N ALA A 334 2.68 -4.75 5.18
CA ALA A 334 1.86 -5.58 6.04
C ALA A 334 2.30 -5.46 7.51
N ALA A 335 3.61 -5.47 7.77
CA ALA A 335 4.17 -5.23 9.09
C ALA A 335 3.74 -3.84 9.62
N TRP A 336 3.89 -2.80 8.80
CA TRP A 336 3.47 -1.44 9.15
C TRP A 336 1.97 -1.32 9.41
N LYS A 337 1.10 -2.01 8.64
CA LYS A 337 -0.34 -1.97 8.87
C LYS A 337 -0.74 -2.47 10.25
N THR A 338 0.01 -3.44 10.79
CA THR A 338 -0.21 -4.01 12.12
C THR A 338 0.44 -3.21 13.25
N THR A 339 1.65 -2.68 13.05
CA THR A 339 2.35 -1.87 14.07
C THR A 339 2.00 -0.39 14.01
N LYS A 340 1.35 0.07 12.94
CA LYS A 340 1.01 1.49 12.64
C LYS A 340 2.18 2.46 12.68
N GLY A 341 3.42 1.96 12.62
CA GLY A 341 4.63 2.77 12.73
C GLY A 341 4.98 3.20 14.16
N PHE A 342 4.38 2.59 15.19
CA PHE A 342 4.85 2.77 16.57
C PHE A 342 6.23 2.13 16.73
N ASN A 343 7.13 2.80 17.46
CA ASN A 343 8.49 2.32 17.71
C ASN A 343 8.56 1.35 18.90
N THR A 344 7.72 1.57 19.90
CA THR A 344 7.68 0.75 21.12
C THR A 344 6.31 0.10 21.31
N PHE A 345 6.30 -1.06 21.96
CA PHE A 345 5.06 -1.74 22.31
C PHE A 345 4.23 -0.93 23.30
N GLU A 346 4.88 -0.18 24.18
CA GLU A 346 4.23 0.66 25.18
C GLU A 346 3.45 1.80 24.53
N ASP A 347 4.04 2.50 23.56
CA ASP A 347 3.35 3.57 22.81
C ASP A 347 2.13 3.02 22.05
N TYR A 348 2.31 1.87 21.40
CA TYR A 348 1.21 1.15 20.75
C TYR A 348 0.09 0.80 21.74
N ASN A 349 0.46 0.27 22.91
CA ASN A 349 -0.50 -0.13 23.92
C ASN A 349 -1.24 1.08 24.52
N ASN A 350 -0.52 2.17 24.81
CA ASN A 350 -1.06 3.42 25.34
C ASN A 350 -2.02 4.07 24.34
N TYR A 351 -1.72 4.00 23.04
CA TYR A 351 -2.62 4.50 22.00
C TYR A 351 -3.96 3.73 21.95
N TYR A 352 -3.93 2.40 22.04
CA TYR A 352 -5.13 1.56 21.96
C TYR A 352 -5.86 1.37 23.31
N ALA A 353 -5.21 1.64 24.45
CA ALA A 353 -5.79 1.53 25.78
C ALA A 353 -7.12 2.28 25.97
N PRO A 354 -7.28 3.57 25.60
CA PRO A 354 -8.55 4.28 25.75
C PRO A 354 -9.66 3.67 24.89
N PHE A 355 -9.35 3.21 23.68
CA PHE A 355 -10.34 2.56 22.81
C PHE A 355 -10.82 1.23 23.39
N ARG A 356 -9.91 0.44 23.97
CA ARG A 356 -10.24 -0.81 24.68
C ARG A 356 -11.12 -0.55 25.91
N ALA A 357 -10.81 0.48 26.69
CA ALA A 357 -11.62 0.87 27.84
C ALA A 357 -13.05 1.29 27.45
N ILE A 358 -13.19 2.04 26.35
CA ILE A 358 -14.51 2.41 25.80
C ILE A 358 -15.29 1.17 25.35
N ALA A 359 -14.66 0.22 24.65
CA ALA A 359 -15.33 -1.01 24.23
C ALA A 359 -15.76 -1.87 25.44
N GLN A 360 -14.88 -1.99 26.44
CA GLN A 360 -15.14 -2.74 27.67
C GLN A 360 -16.30 -2.12 28.48
N SER A 361 -16.29 -0.80 28.70
CA SER A 361 -17.38 -0.11 29.40
C SER A 361 -18.74 -0.25 28.69
N GLN A 362 -18.76 -0.30 27.35
CA GLN A 362 -19.98 -0.54 26.59
C GLN A 362 -20.48 -1.98 26.71
N LEU A 363 -19.56 -2.95 26.75
CA LEU A 363 -19.89 -4.34 27.03
C LEU A 363 -20.49 -4.49 28.43
N GLU A 364 -19.89 -3.87 29.44
CA GLU A 364 -20.40 -3.88 30.82
C GLU A 364 -21.78 -3.22 30.93
N ASN A 365 -21.99 -2.09 30.25
CA ASN A 365 -23.30 -1.45 30.18
C ASN A 365 -24.36 -2.34 29.52
N LEU A 366 -23.98 -3.09 28.47
CA LEU A 366 -24.87 -4.05 27.83
C LEU A 366 -25.20 -5.21 28.79
N GLN A 367 -24.19 -5.80 29.43
CA GLN A 367 -24.35 -6.90 30.38
C GLN A 367 -25.21 -6.49 31.58
N LYS A 368 -25.01 -5.28 32.13
CA LYS A 368 -25.84 -4.73 33.20
C LYS A 368 -27.31 -4.62 32.79
N ARG A 369 -27.58 -4.07 31.61
CA ARG A 369 -28.95 -3.93 31.09
C ARG A 369 -29.62 -5.28 30.82
N MET A 370 -28.86 -6.25 30.32
CA MET A 370 -29.34 -7.62 30.14
C MET A 370 -29.60 -8.32 31.47
N ALA A 371 -28.80 -8.06 32.51
CA ALA A 371 -29.04 -8.61 33.85
C ALA A 371 -30.29 -8.02 34.52
N GLU A 372 -30.61 -6.76 34.22
CA GLU A 372 -31.83 -6.07 34.68
C GLU A 372 -33.10 -6.56 33.95
N ASP A 373 -32.98 -7.12 32.74
CA ASP A 373 -34.09 -7.71 32.00
C ASP A 373 -34.53 -9.05 32.62
N ALA A 374 -35.82 -9.15 32.98
CA ALA A 374 -36.39 -10.26 33.74
C ALA A 374 -36.23 -11.64 33.08
N ASP A 375 -36.23 -11.70 31.73
CA ASP A 375 -36.04 -12.94 30.95
C ASP A 375 -34.62 -13.51 31.00
N ILE A 376 -33.64 -12.73 31.48
CA ILE A 376 -32.21 -13.07 31.46
C ILE A 376 -31.63 -13.08 32.90
N SER A 377 -32.43 -12.69 33.89
CA SER A 377 -32.08 -12.67 35.31
C SER A 377 -31.62 -14.06 35.80
N GLY A 378 -30.42 -14.14 36.38
CA GLY A 378 -29.82 -15.38 36.90
C GLY A 378 -28.67 -15.97 36.07
N LYS A 379 -28.32 -15.41 34.91
CA LYS A 379 -27.12 -15.78 34.15
C LYS A 379 -25.90 -14.94 34.55
N THR A 380 -24.74 -15.57 34.64
CA THR A 380 -23.47 -14.90 34.96
C THR A 380 -22.77 -14.41 33.69
N PHE A 381 -22.51 -13.11 33.62
CA PHE A 381 -21.70 -12.48 32.56
C PHE A 381 -20.29 -12.28 33.09
N SER A 382 -19.33 -13.12 32.68
CA SER A 382 -17.93 -13.05 33.14
C SER A 382 -16.93 -12.72 32.04
N LYS A 383 -17.37 -12.73 30.77
CA LYS A 383 -16.47 -12.57 29.63
C LYS A 383 -16.18 -11.10 29.35
N THR A 384 -14.92 -10.79 29.09
CA THR A 384 -14.44 -9.43 28.77
C THR A 384 -14.24 -9.23 27.28
N PHE A 385 -14.14 -7.98 26.85
CA PHE A 385 -13.81 -7.65 25.46
C PHE A 385 -12.48 -8.28 25.03
N ARG A 386 -11.51 -8.40 25.93
CA ARG A 386 -10.23 -9.07 25.68
C ARG A 386 -10.43 -10.55 25.38
N ASP A 387 -11.29 -11.24 26.12
CA ASP A 387 -11.56 -12.67 25.92
C ASP A 387 -12.23 -12.92 24.57
N TYR A 388 -13.12 -12.01 24.14
CA TYR A 388 -13.71 -12.05 22.80
C TYR A 388 -12.63 -12.02 21.72
N VAL A 389 -11.67 -11.10 21.84
CA VAL A 389 -10.60 -10.95 20.84
C VAL A 389 -9.70 -12.18 20.82
N LEU A 390 -9.33 -12.73 21.97
CA LEU A 390 -8.51 -13.94 22.04
C LEU A 390 -9.22 -15.16 21.44
N GLU A 391 -10.49 -15.39 21.79
CA GLU A 391 -11.30 -16.48 21.22
C GLU A 391 -11.48 -16.31 19.70
N HIS A 392 -11.74 -15.08 19.23
CA HIS A 392 -11.91 -14.79 17.81
C HIS A 392 -10.62 -15.03 17.00
N ARG A 393 -9.46 -14.68 17.57
CA ARG A 393 -8.16 -14.95 16.95
C ARG A 393 -7.88 -16.45 16.87
N ASN A 394 -8.09 -17.18 17.96
CA ASN A 394 -7.92 -18.64 17.98
C ASN A 394 -8.82 -19.33 16.95
N PHE A 395 -10.06 -18.87 16.79
CA PHE A 395 -10.97 -19.40 15.77
C PHE A 395 -10.45 -19.15 14.35
N THR A 396 -9.96 -17.94 14.09
CA THR A 396 -9.39 -17.56 12.78
C THR A 396 -8.14 -18.36 12.46
N ASP A 397 -7.27 -18.57 13.46
CA ASP A 397 -6.04 -19.36 13.30
C ASP A 397 -6.36 -20.83 13.00
N LEU A 398 -7.34 -21.42 13.68
CA LEU A 398 -7.83 -22.78 13.40
C LEU A 398 -8.39 -22.92 11.98
N GLU A 399 -9.21 -21.97 11.53
CA GLU A 399 -9.76 -21.95 10.18
C GLU A 399 -8.65 -21.84 9.13
N SER A 400 -7.66 -20.97 9.37
CA SER A 400 -6.50 -20.82 8.49
C SER A 400 -5.65 -22.10 8.42
N GLY A 401 -5.50 -22.82 9.54
CA GLY A 401 -4.78 -24.09 9.62
C GLY A 401 -5.46 -25.22 8.85
N LEU A 402 -6.81 -25.27 8.88
CA LEU A 402 -7.62 -26.21 8.11
C LEU A 402 -7.53 -25.95 6.60
N VAL A 403 -7.56 -24.68 6.18
CA VAL A 403 -7.39 -24.29 4.77
C VAL A 403 -5.97 -24.61 4.28
N ARG A 404 -4.95 -24.43 5.13
CA ARG A 404 -3.56 -24.75 4.78
C ARG A 404 -3.33 -26.27 4.67
N SER A 405 -4.00 -27.05 5.51
CA SER A 405 -3.93 -28.51 5.51
C SER A 405 -4.65 -29.14 4.30
N THR A 406 -5.77 -28.54 3.88
CA THR A 406 -6.52 -28.97 2.68
C THR A 406 -5.80 -28.55 1.38
N ALA A 407 -5.18 -27.36 1.35
CA ALA A 407 -4.35 -26.93 0.22
C ALA A 407 -3.06 -27.76 0.08
N GLY A 408 -2.46 -28.20 1.18
CA GLY A 408 -1.30 -29.10 1.17
C GLY A 408 -1.61 -30.50 0.64
N ALA A 409 -2.84 -30.99 0.82
CA ALA A 409 -3.27 -32.31 0.35
C ALA A 409 -3.59 -32.38 -1.15
N THR A 410 -3.74 -31.24 -1.84
CA THR A 410 -4.13 -31.19 -3.26
C THR A 410 -2.95 -30.94 -4.21
N ALA A 411 -1.73 -30.77 -3.68
CA ALA A 411 -0.52 -30.46 -4.46
C ALA A 411 0.37 -31.69 -4.79
N GLN A 412 -0.11 -32.91 -4.56
CA GLN A 412 0.56 -34.15 -5.00
C GLN A 412 -0.32 -34.87 -6.04
N GLN A 413 -0.29 -34.35 -7.27
CA GLN A 413 -0.70 -35.11 -8.45
C GLN A 413 0.54 -35.26 -9.36
N PRO A 414 0.95 -36.49 -9.69
CA PRO A 414 2.12 -36.72 -10.52
C PRO A 414 1.83 -36.38 -11.97
N THR A 415 2.63 -35.49 -12.54
CA THR A 415 2.64 -35.14 -13.97
C THR A 415 3.12 -36.36 -14.79
N PRO A 416 2.39 -36.77 -15.86
CA PRO A 416 2.87 -37.85 -16.74
C PRO A 416 3.90 -37.35 -17.76
N GLY A 417 5.07 -38.00 -17.74
CA GLY A 417 5.87 -38.43 -18.89
C GLY A 417 6.20 -37.43 -20.01
N HIS A 418 7.43 -36.92 -20.01
CA HIS A 418 8.13 -36.56 -21.24
C HIS A 418 9.25 -37.58 -21.49
N VAL A 419 9.13 -38.30 -22.59
CA VAL A 419 10.05 -39.33 -23.08
C VAL A 419 11.26 -38.65 -23.68
N ALA A 420 12.46 -38.95 -23.17
CA ALA A 420 13.72 -38.65 -23.84
C ALA A 420 14.60 -39.91 -23.87
N SER A 421 15.20 -40.09 -25.04
CA SER A 421 15.79 -41.31 -25.57
C SER A 421 17.07 -41.81 -24.88
N ASP A 422 17.11 -43.13 -24.77
CA ASP A 422 18.19 -44.11 -24.63
C ASP A 422 19.62 -43.73 -25.11
N LYS A 423 20.64 -43.98 -24.26
CA LYS A 423 21.71 -45.02 -24.44
C LYS A 423 22.81 -44.99 -23.35
N PRO A 424 23.58 -46.10 -23.15
CA PRO A 424 23.94 -46.58 -21.81
C PRO A 424 25.45 -46.68 -21.50
N ALA A 425 25.78 -46.87 -20.21
CA ALA A 425 26.70 -47.90 -19.67
C ALA A 425 27.44 -47.41 -18.40
N LYS A 426 27.29 -48.12 -17.27
CA LYS A 426 28.31 -49.06 -16.76
C LYS A 426 27.93 -49.55 -15.36
N VAL A 427 27.79 -50.87 -15.26
CA VAL A 427 27.55 -51.66 -14.05
C VAL A 427 28.88 -51.92 -13.34
N ILE A 428 28.92 -51.76 -12.01
CA ILE A 428 29.80 -52.50 -11.10
C ILE A 428 28.95 -52.94 -9.90
N ALA A 429 29.00 -54.24 -9.59
CA ALA A 429 28.27 -54.96 -8.53
C ALA A 429 29.01 -54.87 -7.16
N ALA A 430 28.29 -54.60 -6.05
CA ALA A 430 27.88 -55.50 -4.93
C ALA A 430 28.99 -55.83 -3.87
N PRO A 431 28.72 -56.21 -2.59
CA PRO A 431 27.45 -56.70 -1.99
C PRO A 431 27.06 -56.24 -0.53
N VAL A 432 25.75 -56.38 -0.23
CA VAL A 432 25.05 -56.94 0.97
C VAL A 432 25.59 -56.75 2.41
N ALA A 433 24.78 -56.12 3.30
CA ALA A 433 24.20 -56.72 4.54
C ALA A 433 23.45 -55.68 5.42
N ALA A 434 22.42 -56.15 6.14
CA ALA A 434 21.63 -55.53 7.23
C ALA A 434 20.29 -54.82 6.86
N SER A 435 19.23 -55.62 6.81
CA SER A 435 17.83 -55.25 7.13
C SER A 435 17.43 -56.15 8.31
N GLU A 436 16.81 -55.67 9.39
CA GLU A 436 15.36 -55.87 9.58
C GLU A 436 14.68 -54.99 10.66
N GLU A 437 15.37 -54.15 11.45
CA GLU A 437 14.72 -53.47 12.59
C GLU A 437 13.99 -52.14 12.29
N VAL A 438 14.15 -51.56 11.09
CA VAL A 438 13.62 -50.21 10.79
C VAL A 438 12.16 -50.22 10.30
N SER A 439 11.60 -51.39 9.95
CA SER A 439 10.28 -51.46 9.28
C SER A 439 9.07 -51.44 10.23
N THR A 440 9.21 -51.78 11.51
CA THR A 440 8.06 -51.91 12.44
C THR A 440 7.74 -50.59 13.16
N THR A 441 8.74 -49.83 13.59
CA THR A 441 8.58 -48.53 14.27
C THR A 441 7.99 -47.45 13.35
N ALA A 442 8.43 -47.39 12.10
CA ALA A 442 7.87 -46.49 11.08
C ALA A 442 6.38 -46.78 10.79
N THR A 443 5.94 -48.02 10.97
CA THR A 443 4.54 -48.42 10.75
C THR A 443 3.65 -48.05 11.94
N ILE A 444 4.16 -48.16 13.17
CA ILE A 444 3.42 -47.79 14.39
C ILE A 444 3.22 -46.27 14.47
N ASP A 445 4.23 -45.47 14.14
CA ASP A 445 4.10 -44.00 14.15
C ASP A 445 3.06 -43.49 13.14
N ALA A 446 2.94 -44.17 11.98
CA ALA A 446 1.92 -43.86 10.99
C ALA A 446 0.50 -44.22 11.47
N LEU A 447 0.35 -45.33 12.20
CA LEU A 447 -0.93 -45.74 12.81
C LEU A 447 -1.33 -44.79 13.94
N VAL A 448 -0.39 -44.37 14.79
CA VAL A 448 -0.62 -43.37 15.84
C VAL A 448 -1.08 -42.04 15.23
N ALA A 449 -0.41 -41.55 14.18
CA ALA A 449 -0.80 -40.31 13.50
C ALA A 449 -2.22 -40.40 12.91
N LYS A 450 -2.59 -41.55 12.35
CA LYS A 450 -3.95 -41.79 11.81
C LYS A 450 -5.02 -41.80 12.90
N VAL A 451 -4.72 -42.33 14.08
CA VAL A 451 -5.64 -42.34 15.23
C VAL A 451 -5.75 -40.95 15.87
N GLU A 452 -4.66 -40.19 15.94
CA GLU A 452 -4.65 -38.83 16.50
C GLU A 452 -5.36 -37.81 15.60
N ALA A 453 -5.27 -37.97 14.28
CA ALA A 453 -5.90 -37.10 13.28
C ALA A 453 -7.44 -37.20 13.23
N GLU A 454 -8.03 -38.30 13.71
CA GLU A 454 -9.49 -38.41 13.85
C GLU A 454 -9.98 -37.46 14.96
N SER A 455 -11.18 -36.89 14.82
CA SER A 455 -11.74 -35.96 15.82
C SER A 455 -12.85 -36.59 16.66
N ASP A 456 -13.49 -37.63 16.13
CA ASP A 456 -14.58 -38.36 16.79
C ASP A 456 -14.03 -39.46 17.73
N VAL A 457 -14.40 -39.38 19.00
CA VAL A 457 -13.98 -40.33 20.06
C VAL A 457 -14.51 -41.74 19.83
N ALA A 458 -15.69 -41.90 19.24
CA ALA A 458 -16.26 -43.22 18.94
C ALA A 458 -15.47 -43.90 17.82
N ARG A 459 -15.16 -43.18 16.75
CA ARG A 459 -14.34 -43.67 15.63
C ARG A 459 -12.91 -43.97 16.02
N LYS A 460 -12.31 -43.20 16.93
CA LYS A 460 -10.98 -43.51 17.49
C LYS A 460 -10.94 -44.87 18.15
N LYS A 461 -11.96 -45.18 18.96
CA LYS A 461 -12.05 -46.48 19.63
C LYS A 461 -12.19 -47.59 18.60
N GLU A 462 -13.04 -47.44 17.60
CA GLU A 462 -13.19 -48.42 16.51
C GLU A 462 -11.89 -48.66 15.74
N LEU A 463 -11.13 -47.60 15.42
CA LEU A 463 -9.82 -47.71 14.77
C LEU A 463 -8.80 -48.48 15.62
N ILE A 464 -8.75 -48.20 16.93
CA ILE A 464 -7.85 -48.88 17.87
C ILE A 464 -8.24 -50.35 18.05
N TYR A 465 -9.54 -50.65 18.15
CA TYR A 465 -10.05 -52.02 18.25
C TYR A 465 -9.96 -52.80 16.93
N GLY A 466 -9.77 -52.13 15.79
CA GLY A 466 -9.51 -52.76 14.50
C GLY A 466 -8.07 -53.28 14.32
N PHE A 467 -7.14 -52.93 15.21
CA PHE A 467 -5.77 -53.44 15.16
C PHE A 467 -5.62 -54.79 15.85
N ASP A 468 -4.62 -55.55 15.39
CA ASP A 468 -4.16 -56.78 16.05
C ASP A 468 -3.73 -56.50 17.50
N GLU A 469 -3.91 -57.47 18.39
CA GLU A 469 -3.75 -57.31 19.86
C GLU A 469 -2.37 -56.74 20.23
N ALA A 470 -1.30 -57.22 19.59
CA ALA A 470 0.07 -56.76 19.85
C ALA A 470 0.27 -55.31 19.39
N VAL A 471 -0.21 -54.97 18.19
CA VAL A 471 -0.08 -53.61 17.60
C VAL A 471 -0.94 -52.60 18.36
N ARG A 472 -2.09 -53.02 18.87
CA ARG A 472 -2.98 -52.17 19.67
C ARG A 472 -2.30 -51.70 20.95
N VAL A 473 -1.63 -52.61 21.67
CA VAL A 473 -0.91 -52.28 22.90
C VAL A 473 0.19 -51.27 22.62
N ASP A 474 0.95 -51.46 21.55
CA ASP A 474 2.05 -50.55 21.17
C ASP A 474 1.55 -49.17 20.74
N VAL A 475 0.46 -49.11 19.96
CA VAL A 475 -0.17 -47.84 19.53
C VAL A 475 -0.73 -47.07 20.74
N VAL A 476 -1.41 -47.76 21.67
CA VAL A 476 -1.96 -47.13 22.89
C VAL A 476 -0.84 -46.61 23.80
N ASN A 477 0.24 -47.39 23.97
CA ASN A 477 1.40 -46.96 24.75
C ASN A 477 2.11 -45.76 24.11
N ALA A 478 2.27 -45.75 22.79
CA ALA A 478 2.85 -44.63 22.06
C ALA A 478 2.02 -43.35 22.18
N ILE A 479 0.69 -43.44 22.07
CA ILE A 479 -0.23 -42.29 22.27
C ILE A 479 -0.14 -41.77 23.71
N LYS A 480 -0.13 -42.66 24.70
CA LYS A 480 -0.03 -42.26 26.12
C LYS A 480 1.28 -41.51 26.39
N LEU A 481 2.39 -42.03 25.89
CA LEU A 481 3.72 -41.45 26.08
C LEU A 481 3.88 -40.10 25.35
N ARG A 482 3.21 -39.91 24.20
CA ARG A 482 3.14 -38.60 23.51
C ARG A 482 2.30 -37.59 24.30
N LYS A 483 1.16 -38.01 24.86
CA LYS A 483 0.31 -37.15 25.69
C LYS A 483 1.02 -36.69 26.96
N GLU A 484 1.73 -37.59 27.65
CA GLU A 484 2.54 -37.24 28.82
C GLU A 484 3.67 -36.25 28.49
N ARG A 485 4.32 -36.38 27.32
CA ARG A 485 5.32 -35.41 26.85
C ARG A 485 4.71 -34.04 26.56
N ALA A 486 3.54 -33.99 25.93
CA ALA A 486 2.82 -32.74 25.65
C ALA A 486 2.37 -32.03 26.94
N GLU A 487 1.90 -32.79 27.93
CA GLU A 487 1.50 -32.24 29.23
C GLU A 487 2.70 -31.70 30.02
N LYS A 488 3.83 -32.42 30.03
CA LYS A 488 5.08 -31.91 30.62
C LYS A 488 5.59 -30.65 29.92
N ALA A 489 5.50 -30.57 28.59
CA ALA A 489 5.89 -29.37 27.84
C ALA A 489 4.97 -28.18 28.15
N LYS A 490 3.67 -28.42 28.34
CA LYS A 490 2.72 -27.38 28.75
C LYS A 490 2.99 -26.88 30.17
N LEU A 491 3.25 -27.78 31.12
CA LEU A 491 3.59 -27.40 32.49
C LEU A 491 4.91 -26.62 32.56
N ALA A 492 5.90 -26.98 31.74
CA ALA A 492 7.14 -26.22 31.63
C ALA A 492 6.89 -24.80 31.09
N LEU A 493 6.07 -24.67 30.05
CA LEU A 493 5.66 -23.37 29.50
C LEU A 493 4.90 -22.52 30.53
N ASP A 494 3.96 -23.12 31.27
CA ASP A 494 3.20 -22.43 32.31
C ASP A 494 4.11 -21.99 33.48
N SER A 495 5.12 -22.80 33.84
CA SER A 495 6.12 -22.40 34.85
C SER A 495 7.05 -21.27 34.40
N GLU A 496 7.46 -21.28 33.13
CA GLU A 496 8.26 -20.21 32.52
C GLU A 496 7.44 -18.91 32.41
N LEU A 497 6.14 -19.04 32.15
CA LEU A 497 5.20 -17.93 32.15
C LEU A 497 5.06 -17.32 33.55
N ASP A 498 4.92 -18.14 34.59
CA ASP A 498 4.79 -17.70 35.99
C ASP A 498 6.05 -17.00 36.52
N ASP A 499 7.24 -17.48 36.13
CA ASP A 499 8.51 -16.83 36.49
C ASP A 499 8.71 -15.50 35.75
N LEU A 500 8.21 -15.37 34.52
CA LEU A 500 8.19 -14.12 33.76
C LEU A 500 7.20 -13.07 34.30
N PHE A 501 6.20 -13.47 35.09
CA PHE A 501 5.24 -12.54 35.71
C PHE A 501 5.59 -12.16 37.16
N LYS A 502 6.60 -12.80 37.76
CA LYS A 502 7.12 -12.48 39.11
C LYS A 502 8.36 -11.58 39.10
N ALA A 503 9.00 -11.38 37.94
CA ALA A 503 10.06 -10.41 37.71
C ALA A 503 9.49 -9.12 37.11
#